data_AF-A0A7C8RPA5-F1
#
_entry.id   AF-A0A7C8RPA5-F1
#
_cell.length_a   1.000
_cell.length_b   1.000
_cell.length_c   1.000
_cell.angle_alpha   90.00
_cell.angle_beta   90.00
_cell.angle_gamma   90.00
#
_symmetry.space_group_name_H-M   'P 1'
#
loop_
_entity.id
_entity.type
_entity.pdbx_description
1 polymer ?
#
loop_
_entity_poly.entity_id
_entity_poly.type
_entity_poly.pdbx_seq_one_letter_code
_entity_poly.pdbx_strand_id
1 'polypeptide(L)'
;MGKTTRQDVHSYGASESTSLLSPPPPQPDPEQNIKSIPRDLHRLRIRKLLLALICITLLTPLYTIARCISPGWPWPSPNPRPPSVPWRYYSRQYMYGLTPNTTLSSYTLSVHEFINPDLFPLGVTGSVKLLTGKPTQSHNLLVYIQVYSNFASPINCIQTNRIITPGQTENITITSIPNLHPVNRKPTEFHDFQTFVNVWVYTRPEARKLGHVSISTNLLDIEIPESGAKLETEKLSLSSVYKSISNRFPVSTHGNEVDPLFANHISLYSRFNYIIGNWGYGLSYSATASEGGVDIRLYPKLISWGKYTPADINIVAKYHIFILTPWFKDQLSLRNTSISMLSYKGNINAQLVTGSFTNLTALEGNIWSNMLPYWGIIADGISPTNTPKINTYSKFNSTLSIDRPVDVV
;
A
#
# COMPACT_ATOMS: atom_id res chain seq x y z
N MET A 1 18.32 8.00 -60.14
CA MET A 1 17.79 7.23 -61.29
C MET A 1 18.76 6.10 -61.59
N GLY A 2 18.26 4.86 -61.73
CA GLY A 2 18.96 3.61 -62.14
C GLY A 2 19.95 3.05 -61.11
N LYS A 3 19.90 1.81 -60.55
CA LYS A 3 19.62 0.47 -61.10
C LYS A 3 20.36 0.29 -62.45
N THR A 4 21.17 -0.74 -62.73
CA THR A 4 21.20 -2.13 -62.25
C THR A 4 22.39 -2.85 -62.94
N THR A 5 23.07 -3.72 -62.18
CA THR A 5 23.46 -5.13 -62.47
C THR A 5 24.31 -5.58 -63.68
N ARG A 6 25.15 -6.59 -63.34
CA ARG A 6 25.68 -7.75 -64.11
C ARG A 6 27.11 -7.63 -64.65
N GLN A 7 27.97 -8.56 -64.24
CA GLN A 7 28.25 -9.77 -65.04
C GLN A 7 29.12 -10.78 -64.27
N ASP A 8 28.60 -12.01 -64.16
CA ASP A 8 29.38 -13.23 -63.97
C ASP A 8 30.21 -13.50 -65.23
N VAL A 9 31.46 -13.94 -65.08
CA VAL A 9 32.15 -14.78 -66.07
C VAL A 9 32.93 -15.87 -65.34
N HIS A 10 32.60 -17.10 -65.70
CA HIS A 10 33.15 -18.36 -65.24
C HIS A 10 34.56 -18.66 -65.80
N SER A 11 35.32 -19.38 -64.95
CA SER A 11 36.12 -20.60 -65.23
C SER A 11 37.35 -20.55 -66.15
N TYR A 12 38.47 -21.00 -65.59
CA TYR A 12 39.35 -22.00 -66.23
C TYR A 12 39.58 -23.15 -65.26
N GLY A 13 39.40 -24.38 -65.75
CA GLY A 13 39.74 -25.62 -65.06
C GLY A 13 40.76 -26.46 -65.85
N ALA A 14 40.97 -27.68 -65.34
CA ALA A 14 41.83 -28.79 -65.77
C ALA A 14 43.31 -28.71 -65.30
N SER A 15 43.93 -29.76 -64.74
CA SER A 15 43.66 -31.23 -64.69
C SER A 15 44.34 -31.84 -63.45
N GLU A 16 43.71 -32.69 -62.62
CA GLU A 16 43.55 -34.17 -62.70
C GLU A 16 44.82 -35.05 -62.60
N SER A 17 44.87 -35.92 -61.58
CA SER A 17 45.04 -37.38 -61.75
C SER A 17 44.60 -38.17 -60.50
N THR A 18 43.80 -39.20 -60.79
CA THR A 18 43.09 -40.25 -60.01
C THR A 18 44.05 -41.34 -59.46
N SER A 19 43.74 -42.30 -58.59
CA SER A 19 42.52 -43.03 -58.19
C SER A 19 42.77 -43.82 -56.88
N LEU A 20 41.72 -44.21 -56.15
CA LEU A 20 41.62 -45.54 -55.52
C LEU A 20 40.14 -45.90 -55.28
N LEU A 21 39.70 -46.85 -56.12
CA LEU A 21 38.54 -47.76 -56.17
C LEU A 21 37.50 -47.79 -55.02
N SER A 22 36.22 -47.79 -55.43
CA SER A 22 34.99 -47.95 -54.64
C SER A 22 34.65 -49.42 -54.33
N PRO A 23 33.89 -49.72 -53.26
CA PRO A 23 33.18 -50.99 -53.10
C PRO A 23 31.84 -51.00 -53.88
N PRO A 24 31.31 -52.18 -54.24
CA PRO A 24 30.18 -52.35 -55.16
C PRO A 24 28.83 -52.02 -54.50
N PRO A 25 27.78 -51.74 -55.29
CA PRO A 25 26.44 -51.48 -54.78
C PRO A 25 25.77 -52.78 -54.28
N PRO A 26 24.99 -52.74 -53.20
CA PRO A 26 24.18 -53.89 -52.81
C PRO A 26 23.05 -54.13 -53.82
N GLN A 27 22.80 -55.40 -54.13
CA GLN A 27 21.66 -55.87 -54.93
C GLN A 27 20.31 -55.44 -54.31
N PRO A 28 19.28 -55.19 -55.14
CA PRO A 28 17.93 -54.98 -54.67
C PRO A 28 17.30 -56.34 -54.34
N ASP A 29 16.80 -56.51 -53.11
CA ASP A 29 16.01 -57.67 -52.73
C ASP A 29 14.63 -57.24 -52.20
N PRO A 30 13.63 -58.13 -52.29
CA PRO A 30 12.36 -57.86 -52.96
C PRO A 30 11.29 -57.40 -51.97
N GLU A 31 10.26 -56.73 -52.51
CA GLU A 31 8.98 -56.38 -51.87
C GLU A 31 8.80 -56.84 -50.41
N GLN A 32 9.09 -55.96 -49.45
CA GLN A 32 8.52 -56.06 -48.13
C GLN A 32 7.89 -54.74 -47.71
N ASN A 33 6.62 -54.65 -48.10
CA ASN A 33 5.54 -54.21 -47.24
C ASN A 33 5.74 -52.80 -46.65
N ILE A 34 5.13 -51.81 -47.30
CA ILE A 34 4.83 -50.52 -46.68
C ILE A 34 3.99 -50.84 -45.44
N LYS A 35 4.65 -51.01 -44.28
CA LYS A 35 4.00 -51.01 -42.98
C LYS A 35 3.46 -49.60 -42.83
N SER A 36 2.23 -49.42 -43.29
CA SER A 36 1.38 -48.31 -42.89
C SER A 36 1.60 -48.14 -41.39
N ILE A 37 2.05 -46.95 -40.98
CA ILE A 37 2.09 -46.56 -39.57
C ILE A 37 0.77 -47.05 -38.98
N PRO A 38 0.76 -47.97 -38.00
CA PRO A 38 -0.47 -48.63 -37.61
C PRO A 38 -1.44 -47.54 -37.23
N ARG A 39 -2.59 -47.44 -37.91
CA ARG A 39 -3.65 -46.48 -37.61
C ARG A 39 -3.99 -46.50 -36.11
N ASP A 40 -3.74 -47.63 -35.46
CA ASP A 40 -3.85 -47.86 -34.03
C ASP A 40 -2.89 -47.03 -33.17
N LEU A 41 -1.64 -46.81 -33.59
CA LEU A 41 -0.68 -45.99 -32.83
C LEU A 41 -1.07 -44.50 -32.87
N HIS A 42 -1.57 -44.04 -34.03
CA HIS A 42 -2.05 -42.67 -34.18
C HIS A 42 -3.38 -42.46 -33.42
N ARG A 43 -4.28 -43.44 -33.44
CA ARG A 43 -5.51 -43.45 -32.62
C ARG A 43 -5.19 -43.48 -31.13
N LEU A 44 -4.17 -44.21 -30.69
CA LEU A 44 -3.74 -44.25 -29.29
C LEU A 44 -3.21 -42.88 -28.82
N ARG A 45 -2.43 -42.19 -29.66
CA ARG A 45 -1.94 -40.82 -29.38
C ARG A 45 -3.08 -39.82 -29.29
N ILE A 46 -4.04 -39.89 -30.21
CA ILE A 46 -5.23 -39.03 -30.18
C ILE A 46 -6.05 -39.31 -28.91
N ARG A 47 -6.28 -40.58 -28.55
CA ARG A 47 -6.99 -40.94 -27.30
C ARG A 47 -6.29 -40.44 -26.05
N LYS A 48 -4.95 -40.53 -25.98
CA LYS A 48 -4.16 -39.98 -24.86
C LYS A 48 -4.27 -38.45 -24.78
N LEU A 49 -4.23 -37.76 -25.93
CA LEU A 49 -4.40 -36.31 -25.98
C LEU A 49 -5.81 -35.90 -25.56
N LEU A 50 -6.84 -36.61 -26.03
CA LEU A 50 -8.24 -36.36 -25.68
C LEU A 50 -8.49 -36.61 -24.20
N LEU A 51 -7.90 -37.67 -23.63
CA LEU A 51 -7.95 -37.93 -22.20
C LEU A 51 -7.26 -36.82 -21.40
N ALA A 52 -6.07 -36.37 -21.83
CA ALA A 52 -5.38 -35.26 -21.19
C ALA A 52 -6.19 -33.96 -21.25
N LEU A 53 -6.80 -33.65 -22.40
CA LEU A 53 -7.71 -32.51 -22.57
C LEU A 53 -8.93 -32.63 -21.66
N ILE A 54 -9.57 -33.81 -21.59
CA ILE A 54 -10.68 -34.08 -20.67
C ILE A 54 -10.26 -33.86 -19.22
N CYS A 55 -9.11 -34.40 -18.81
CA CYS A 55 -8.55 -34.21 -17.47
C CYS A 55 -8.29 -32.72 -17.19
N ILE A 56 -7.71 -31.96 -18.13
CA ILE A 56 -7.47 -30.53 -17.97
C ILE A 56 -8.81 -29.78 -17.85
N THR A 57 -9.78 -30.07 -18.72
CA THR A 57 -11.11 -29.42 -18.68
C THR A 57 -11.91 -29.73 -17.43
N LEU A 58 -11.68 -30.88 -16.78
CA LEU A 58 -12.30 -31.24 -15.49
C LEU A 58 -11.53 -30.67 -14.29
N LEU A 59 -10.19 -30.63 -14.35
CA LEU A 59 -9.35 -30.09 -13.28
C LEU A 59 -9.39 -28.57 -13.20
N THR A 60 -9.58 -27.88 -14.32
CA THR A 60 -9.64 -26.41 -14.35
C THR A 60 -10.80 -25.86 -13.51
N PRO A 61 -12.08 -26.30 -13.67
CA PRO A 61 -13.17 -25.83 -12.82
C PRO A 61 -13.02 -26.28 -11.37
N LEU A 62 -12.51 -27.48 -11.10
CA LEU A 62 -12.19 -27.92 -9.72
C LEU A 62 -11.13 -27.04 -9.07
N TYR A 63 -10.09 -26.64 -9.81
CA TYR A 63 -9.07 -25.69 -9.35
C TYR A 63 -9.66 -24.29 -9.13
N THR A 64 -10.54 -23.82 -10.02
CA THR A 64 -11.23 -22.54 -9.87
C THR A 64 -12.16 -22.53 -8.67
N ILE A 65 -12.96 -23.58 -8.48
CA ILE A 65 -13.84 -23.77 -7.32
C ILE A 65 -12.99 -23.88 -6.04
N ALA A 66 -11.91 -24.66 -6.05
CA ALA A 66 -10.98 -24.75 -4.92
C ALA A 66 -10.34 -23.40 -4.58
N ARG A 67 -10.03 -22.55 -5.57
CA ARG A 67 -9.59 -21.17 -5.36
C ARG A 67 -10.69 -20.26 -4.85
N CYS A 68 -11.94 -20.45 -5.26
CA CYS A 68 -13.07 -19.68 -4.74
C CYS A 68 -13.38 -20.06 -3.29
N ILE A 69 -13.29 -21.35 -2.95
CA ILE A 69 -13.53 -21.88 -1.59
C ILE A 69 -12.32 -21.65 -0.69
N SER A 70 -11.10 -21.71 -1.24
CA SER A 70 -9.84 -21.50 -0.55
C SER A 70 -8.89 -20.64 -1.39
N PRO A 71 -9.06 -19.30 -1.35
CA PRO A 71 -8.25 -18.35 -2.14
C PRO A 71 -6.74 -18.36 -1.81
N GLY A 72 -6.27 -19.22 -0.90
CA GLY A 72 -4.88 -19.36 -0.48
C GLY A 72 -4.12 -20.58 -0.98
N TRP A 73 -4.69 -21.44 -1.84
CA TRP A 73 -4.03 -22.67 -2.30
C TRP A 73 -3.30 -22.51 -3.66
N PRO A 74 -2.09 -23.09 -3.86
CA PRO A 74 -1.24 -23.82 -2.89
C PRO A 74 -0.44 -22.87 -2.01
N TRP A 75 -0.26 -23.19 -0.72
CA TRP A 75 0.38 -22.31 0.27
C TRP A 75 1.91 -22.23 0.12
N PRO A 76 2.49 -21.10 -0.34
CA PRO A 76 3.93 -20.88 -0.22
C PRO A 76 4.19 -20.18 1.12
N SER A 77 5.04 -20.73 2.00
CA SER A 77 5.49 -20.16 3.29
C SER A 77 4.36 -19.69 4.25
N PRO A 78 4.24 -20.28 5.46
CA PRO A 78 3.16 -19.95 6.39
C PRO A 78 3.15 -18.45 6.76
N ASN A 79 4.35 -17.85 6.89
CA ASN A 79 4.50 -16.42 7.15
C ASN A 79 4.69 -15.61 5.85
N PRO A 80 4.11 -14.40 5.75
CA PRO A 80 4.53 -13.42 4.76
C PRO A 80 6.00 -13.06 4.98
N ARG A 81 6.74 -12.82 3.90
CA ARG A 81 8.14 -12.42 3.96
C ARG A 81 8.29 -11.03 3.34
N PRO A 82 9.16 -10.17 3.90
CA PRO A 82 9.53 -8.94 3.21
C PRO A 82 10.25 -9.26 1.88
N PRO A 83 10.33 -8.30 0.94
CA PRO A 83 11.10 -8.46 -0.28
C PRO A 83 12.56 -8.85 0.01
N SER A 84 13.10 -9.77 -0.77
CA SER A 84 14.49 -10.21 -0.63
C SER A 84 15.46 -9.05 -0.81
N VAL A 85 16.46 -8.95 0.08
CA VAL A 85 17.59 -8.04 -0.13
C VAL A 85 18.42 -8.57 -1.31
N PRO A 86 18.82 -7.73 -2.28
CA PRO A 86 19.74 -8.16 -3.32
C PRO A 86 21.08 -8.62 -2.73
N TRP A 87 21.67 -9.68 -3.27
CA TRP A 87 22.86 -10.36 -2.74
C TRP A 87 24.10 -9.46 -2.59
N ARG A 88 24.15 -8.35 -3.34
CA ARG A 88 25.26 -7.37 -3.31
C ARG A 88 25.28 -6.49 -2.06
N TYR A 89 24.20 -6.44 -1.28
CA TYR A 89 24.11 -5.63 -0.08
C TYR A 89 24.44 -6.45 1.16
N TYR A 90 25.17 -5.83 2.09
CA TYR A 90 25.18 -6.31 3.47
C TYR A 90 23.78 -6.09 4.05
N SER A 91 23.30 -7.01 4.88
CA SER A 91 21.97 -6.86 5.49
C SER A 91 21.85 -7.49 6.86
N ARG A 92 20.92 -6.95 7.64
CA ARG A 92 20.40 -7.54 8.88
C ARG A 92 18.89 -7.54 8.83
N GLN A 93 18.30 -8.63 9.30
CA GLN A 93 16.86 -8.79 9.38
C GLN A 93 16.49 -9.21 10.80
N TYR A 94 15.46 -8.57 11.33
CA TYR A 94 14.84 -8.89 12.61
C TYR A 94 13.39 -9.27 12.36
N MET A 95 12.92 -10.31 13.03
CA MET A 95 11.52 -10.74 12.97
C MET A 95 10.98 -10.84 14.40
N TYR A 96 9.90 -10.11 14.66
CA TYR A 96 9.16 -10.18 15.90
C TYR A 96 7.76 -10.70 15.62
N GLY A 97 7.44 -11.86 16.18
CA GLY A 97 6.08 -12.37 16.25
C GLY A 97 5.36 -11.83 17.48
N LEU A 98 4.14 -11.33 17.31
CA LEU A 98 3.31 -10.82 18.38
C LEU A 98 1.93 -11.47 18.32
N THR A 99 1.51 -12.03 19.45
CA THR A 99 0.18 -12.64 19.61
C THR A 99 -0.54 -11.87 20.70
N PRO A 100 -1.13 -10.69 20.40
CA PRO A 100 -2.09 -10.06 21.30
C PRO A 100 -3.09 -11.10 21.81
N ASN A 101 -3.28 -11.14 23.13
CA ASN A 101 -4.32 -11.98 23.73
C ASN A 101 -5.67 -11.63 23.11
N THR A 102 -6.45 -12.66 22.79
CA THR A 102 -7.58 -12.67 21.84
C THR A 102 -8.78 -11.78 22.19
N THR A 103 -8.71 -10.99 23.26
CA THR A 103 -9.87 -10.30 23.85
C THR A 103 -9.73 -8.79 24.04
N LEU A 104 -8.60 -8.15 23.69
CA LEU A 104 -8.36 -6.79 24.16
C LEU A 104 -8.28 -5.74 23.04
N SER A 105 -9.34 -4.93 22.97
CA SER A 105 -9.38 -3.57 22.40
C SER A 105 -8.42 -2.58 23.08
N SER A 106 -7.52 -3.04 23.95
CA SER A 106 -6.52 -2.22 24.65
C SER A 106 -5.08 -2.51 24.23
N TYR A 107 -4.83 -3.53 23.38
CA TYR A 107 -3.47 -3.85 22.97
C TYR A 107 -2.85 -2.71 22.16
N THR A 108 -1.64 -2.31 22.55
CA THR A 108 -0.90 -1.21 21.94
C THR A 108 0.32 -1.72 21.17
N LEU A 109 0.39 -1.41 19.87
CA LEU A 109 1.59 -1.58 19.06
C LEU A 109 2.24 -0.21 18.84
N SER A 110 3.49 -0.09 19.28
CA SER A 110 4.31 1.10 19.08
C SER A 110 5.56 0.76 18.26
N VAL A 111 5.78 1.50 17.17
CA VAL A 111 7.00 1.43 16.36
C VAL A 111 7.61 2.83 16.29
N HIS A 112 8.81 2.98 16.83
CA HIS A 112 9.50 4.26 16.89
C HIS A 112 10.86 4.18 16.21
N GLU A 113 11.14 5.13 15.34
CA GLU A 113 12.44 5.27 14.69
C GLU A 113 13.03 6.65 15.03
N PHE A 114 14.22 6.62 15.64
CA PHE A 114 14.99 7.79 16.09
C PHE A 114 16.44 7.69 15.62
N ILE A 115 16.65 7.48 14.33
CA ILE A 115 17.98 7.48 13.72
C ILE A 115 18.44 8.94 13.58
N ASN A 116 19.66 9.20 14.04
CA ASN A 116 20.31 10.49 13.85
C ASN A 116 20.91 10.53 12.43
N PRO A 117 20.43 11.41 11.53
CA PRO A 117 20.95 11.50 10.17
C PRO A 117 22.44 11.88 10.12
N ASP A 118 22.96 12.60 11.11
CA ASP A 118 24.35 13.07 11.15
C ASP A 118 25.35 11.91 11.26
N LEU A 119 24.91 10.74 11.75
CA LEU A 119 25.73 9.54 11.84
C LEU A 119 25.86 8.79 10.50
N PHE A 120 25.09 9.21 9.49
CA PHE A 120 25.01 8.57 8.18
C PHE A 120 25.26 9.62 7.08
N PRO A 121 26.52 9.95 6.78
CA PRO A 121 26.84 10.99 5.79
C PRO A 121 26.32 10.68 4.38
N LEU A 122 26.06 9.40 4.09
CA LEU A 122 25.52 8.93 2.82
C LEU A 122 23.98 8.87 2.83
N GLY A 123 23.35 9.24 3.94
CA GLY A 123 21.91 9.26 4.14
C GLY A 123 21.30 7.94 4.60
N VAL A 124 20.10 8.05 5.18
CA VAL A 124 19.21 6.95 5.54
C VAL A 124 17.88 7.15 4.86
N THR A 125 17.30 6.08 4.33
CA THR A 125 15.98 6.11 3.70
C THR A 125 15.23 4.81 3.97
N GLY A 126 13.94 4.79 3.68
CA GLY A 126 13.11 3.61 3.79
C GLY A 126 11.71 3.94 4.31
N SER A 127 11.00 2.93 4.78
CA SER A 127 9.59 3.05 5.09
C SER A 127 9.13 2.12 6.21
N VAL A 128 8.09 2.53 6.93
CA VAL A 128 7.28 1.67 7.77
C VAL A 128 5.99 1.35 7.03
N LYS A 129 5.75 0.08 6.77
CA LYS A 129 4.62 -0.42 5.98
C LYS A 129 3.65 -1.22 6.83
N LEU A 130 2.38 -0.84 6.80
CA LEU A 130 1.28 -1.60 7.39
C LEU A 130 0.59 -2.44 6.31
N LEU A 131 0.64 -3.77 6.44
CA LEU A 131 0.17 -4.72 5.43
C LEU A 131 -0.80 -5.76 5.99
N THR A 132 -1.62 -6.30 5.09
CA THR A 132 -2.37 -7.52 5.37
C THR A 132 -1.45 -8.74 5.21
N GLY A 133 -1.36 -9.55 6.26
CA GLY A 133 -0.62 -10.80 6.27
C GLY A 133 -1.43 -11.98 5.74
N LYS A 134 -0.99 -13.20 6.09
CA LYS A 134 -1.68 -14.45 5.67
C LYS A 134 -2.51 -15.02 6.82
N PRO A 135 -3.65 -15.68 6.57
CA PRO A 135 -4.40 -16.39 7.60
C PRO A 135 -3.53 -17.43 8.33
N THR A 136 -2.66 -18.12 7.58
CA THR A 136 -1.77 -19.18 8.07
C THR A 136 -0.52 -18.69 8.80
N GLN A 137 -0.32 -17.37 8.94
CA GLN A 137 0.88 -16.85 9.58
C GLN A 137 0.92 -17.24 11.06
N SER A 138 2.09 -17.43 11.66
CA SER A 138 2.20 -18.03 13.00
C SER A 138 1.72 -17.12 14.15
N HIS A 139 1.73 -15.80 13.96
CA HIS A 139 1.37 -14.81 14.98
C HIS A 139 0.29 -13.85 14.48
N ASN A 140 -0.46 -13.18 15.35
CA ASN A 140 -1.49 -12.23 14.91
C ASN A 140 -0.88 -10.99 14.24
N LEU A 141 0.29 -10.57 14.70
CA LEU A 141 1.10 -9.54 14.06
C LEU A 141 2.51 -10.09 13.83
N LEU A 142 3.10 -9.75 12.69
CA LEU A 142 4.51 -10.00 12.40
C LEU A 142 5.17 -8.67 12.04
N VAL A 143 6.22 -8.30 12.77
CA VAL A 143 7.03 -7.12 12.44
C VAL A 143 8.39 -7.59 11.93
N TYR A 144 8.70 -7.24 10.68
CA TYR A 144 10.00 -7.45 10.07
C TYR A 144 10.74 -6.14 9.95
N ILE A 145 11.96 -6.08 10.44
CA ILE A 145 12.86 -4.92 10.25
C ILE A 145 14.01 -5.38 9.38
N GLN A 146 14.20 -4.72 8.26
CA GLN A 146 15.24 -5.02 7.30
C GLN A 146 16.13 -3.80 7.13
N VAL A 147 17.39 -3.96 7.51
CA VAL A 147 18.44 -2.96 7.36
C VAL A 147 19.43 -3.46 6.33
N TYR A 148 19.72 -2.68 5.30
CA TYR A 148 20.74 -3.05 4.32
C TYR A 148 21.46 -1.85 3.74
N SER A 149 22.70 -2.07 3.32
CA SER A 149 23.58 -1.05 2.75
C SER A 149 24.68 -1.72 1.93
N ASN A 150 25.29 -0.97 1.02
CA ASN A 150 26.46 -1.44 0.27
C ASN A 150 27.71 -1.55 1.15
N PHE A 151 27.66 -1.03 2.39
CA PHE A 151 28.73 -1.16 3.36
C PHE A 151 28.25 -1.86 4.63
N ALA A 152 29.16 -2.60 5.28
CA ALA A 152 28.85 -3.27 6.54
C ALA A 152 28.75 -2.29 7.73
N SER A 153 29.53 -1.19 7.72
CA SER A 153 29.63 -0.30 8.89
C SER A 153 28.31 0.38 9.27
N PRO A 154 27.51 0.95 8.34
CA PRO A 154 26.27 1.64 8.70
C PRO A 154 25.20 0.70 9.28
N ILE A 155 25.23 -0.57 8.87
CA ILE A 155 24.29 -1.60 9.34
C ILE A 155 24.53 -1.93 10.82
N ASN A 156 25.79 -1.91 11.25
CA ASN A 156 26.15 -2.17 12.64
C ASN A 156 25.76 -1.01 13.58
N CYS A 157 25.59 0.18 13.03
CA CYS A 157 25.20 1.36 13.77
C CYS A 157 23.70 1.40 14.07
N ILE A 158 22.88 0.68 13.31
CA ILE A 158 21.43 0.64 13.53
C ILE A 158 21.11 -0.48 14.52
N GLN A 159 20.43 -0.12 15.60
CA GLN A 159 20.03 -1.02 16.66
C GLN A 159 18.51 -1.07 16.78
N THR A 160 18.00 -2.26 17.10
CA THR A 160 16.58 -2.51 17.32
C THR A 160 16.39 -2.99 18.75
N ASN A 161 15.60 -2.27 19.54
CA ASN A 161 15.20 -2.69 20.87
C ASN A 161 13.72 -3.03 20.88
N ARG A 162 13.32 -4.05 21.63
CA ARG A 162 11.93 -4.47 21.82
C ARG A 162 11.63 -4.56 23.30
N ILE A 163 10.67 -3.78 23.76
CA ILE A 163 10.14 -3.84 25.12
C ILE A 163 8.74 -4.43 25.04
N ILE A 164 8.50 -5.49 25.80
CA ILE A 164 7.25 -6.24 25.83
C ILE A 164 6.65 -6.12 27.22
N THR A 165 5.43 -5.60 27.28
CA THR A 165 4.54 -5.79 28.43
C THR A 165 3.52 -6.86 28.02
N PRO A 166 3.66 -8.11 28.51
CA PRO A 166 2.84 -9.22 28.06
C PRO A 166 1.34 -8.91 28.12
N GLY A 167 0.66 -9.12 26.99
CA GLY A 167 -0.80 -8.92 26.88
C GLY A 167 -1.27 -7.46 26.81
N GLN A 168 -0.38 -6.46 26.83
CA GLN A 168 -0.76 -5.05 26.85
C GLN A 168 -0.08 -4.22 25.77
N THR A 169 1.24 -4.14 25.79
CA THR A 169 1.97 -3.16 24.99
C THR A 169 3.22 -3.79 24.40
N GLU A 170 3.43 -3.53 23.12
CA GLU A 170 4.66 -3.89 22.44
C GLU A 170 5.27 -2.68 21.77
N ASN A 171 6.49 -2.37 22.22
CA ASN A 171 7.23 -1.20 21.80
C ASN A 171 8.51 -1.63 21.11
N ILE A 172 8.64 -1.25 19.85
CA ILE A 172 9.80 -1.53 19.01
C ILE A 172 10.46 -0.20 18.69
N THR A 173 11.69 -0.02 19.16
CA THR A 173 12.47 1.20 18.92
C THR A 173 13.66 0.88 18.02
N ILE A 174 13.82 1.67 16.97
CA ILE A 174 14.95 1.63 16.04
C ILE A 174 15.78 2.89 16.27
N THR A 175 17.04 2.71 16.67
CA THR A 175 17.95 3.81 16.98
C THR A 175 19.26 3.63 16.22
N SER A 176 20.11 4.65 16.29
CA SER A 176 21.46 4.62 15.76
C SER A 176 22.50 4.95 16.82
N ILE A 177 23.63 4.27 16.79
CA ILE A 177 24.84 4.58 17.56
C ILE A 177 25.93 5.15 16.64
N PRO A 178 26.90 5.94 17.17
CA PRO A 178 28.00 6.46 16.37
C PRO A 178 28.79 5.37 15.64
N ASN A 179 29.13 5.62 14.38
CA ASN A 179 29.99 4.73 13.62
C ASN A 179 31.45 4.96 14.00
N LEU A 180 32.06 4.01 14.70
CA LEU A 180 33.49 4.06 15.07
C LEU A 180 34.43 3.85 13.86
N HIS A 181 33.91 3.36 12.73
CA HIS A 181 34.65 3.12 11.49
C HIS A 181 33.86 3.66 10.27
N PRO A 182 33.77 4.98 10.09
CA PRO A 182 33.07 5.57 8.96
C PRO A 182 33.75 5.21 7.63
N VAL A 183 32.97 4.78 6.65
CA VAL A 183 33.48 4.55 5.29
C VAL A 183 33.72 5.91 4.64
N ASN A 184 34.96 6.38 4.69
CA ASN A 184 35.42 7.61 4.05
C ASN A 184 35.74 7.38 2.57
N ARG A 185 34.74 6.99 1.76
CA ARG A 185 34.88 6.98 0.29
C ARG A 185 34.03 8.10 -0.30
N LYS A 186 34.62 8.87 -1.22
CA LYS A 186 33.89 9.90 -1.97
C LYS A 186 32.85 9.21 -2.88
N PRO A 187 31.61 9.74 -2.95
CA PRO A 187 30.54 9.11 -3.72
C PRO A 187 30.88 9.16 -5.22
N THR A 188 30.79 8.01 -5.89
CA THR A 188 30.88 7.91 -7.36
C THR A 188 29.51 8.06 -8.02
N GLU A 189 28.41 7.66 -7.36
CA GLU A 189 27.02 7.85 -7.78
C GLU A 189 26.06 8.01 -6.57
N PHE A 190 24.93 8.70 -6.75
CA PHE A 190 23.99 9.11 -5.67
C PHE A 190 23.18 7.93 -5.06
N HIS A 191 23.00 6.84 -5.81
CA HIS A 191 22.16 5.70 -5.40
C HIS A 191 22.94 4.54 -4.76
N ASP A 192 24.27 4.57 -4.81
CA ASP A 192 25.09 3.43 -4.43
C ASP A 192 25.40 3.35 -2.92
N PHE A 193 24.94 4.27 -2.07
CA PHE A 193 25.51 4.33 -0.71
C PHE A 193 24.52 4.63 0.43
N GLN A 194 23.23 4.79 0.14
CA GLN A 194 22.23 5.01 1.20
C GLN A 194 22.05 3.76 2.05
N THR A 195 21.82 3.97 3.36
CA THR A 195 21.40 2.90 4.26
C THR A 195 19.87 2.81 4.22
N PHE A 196 19.36 1.63 3.90
CA PHE A 196 17.93 1.39 3.81
C PHE A 196 17.41 0.74 5.09
N VAL A 197 16.38 1.32 5.69
CA VAL A 197 15.69 0.78 6.87
C VAL A 197 14.22 0.62 6.54
N ASN A 198 13.78 -0.62 6.38
CA ASN A 198 12.39 -0.93 6.09
C ASN A 198 11.76 -1.74 7.21
N VAL A 199 10.60 -1.29 7.69
CA VAL A 199 9.80 -1.98 8.68
C VAL A 199 8.51 -2.45 8.01
N TRP A 200 8.20 -3.73 8.12
CA TRP A 200 7.00 -4.33 7.57
C TRP A 200 6.18 -4.92 8.71
N VAL A 201 4.98 -4.39 8.92
CA VAL A 201 4.03 -4.87 9.91
C VAL A 201 2.91 -5.61 9.18
N TYR A 202 2.87 -6.93 9.34
CA TYR A 202 1.81 -7.77 8.77
C TYR A 202 0.77 -8.12 9.82
N THR A 203 -0.48 -7.74 9.56
CA THR A 203 -1.62 -8.09 10.40
C THR A 203 -2.33 -9.32 9.85
N ARG A 204 -2.56 -10.34 10.70
CA ARG A 204 -3.32 -11.52 10.31
C ARG A 204 -4.74 -11.07 9.94
N PRO A 205 -5.31 -11.51 8.81
CA PRO A 205 -6.66 -11.11 8.40
C PRO A 205 -7.76 -11.41 9.42
N GLU A 206 -7.58 -12.35 10.34
CA GLU A 206 -8.56 -12.71 11.37
C GLU A 206 -8.36 -11.93 12.69
N ALA A 207 -7.19 -11.30 12.87
CA ALA A 207 -6.83 -10.54 14.07
C ALA A 207 -6.75 -9.03 13.77
N ARG A 208 -7.82 -8.49 13.18
CA ARG A 208 -7.86 -7.11 12.67
C ARG A 208 -7.96 -6.04 13.74
N LYS A 209 -8.36 -6.39 14.97
CA LYS A 209 -8.70 -5.42 16.01
C LYS A 209 -7.52 -5.18 16.95
N LEU A 210 -7.08 -3.93 17.06
CA LEU A 210 -6.09 -3.46 18.04
C LEU A 210 -6.66 -2.30 18.86
N GLY A 211 -6.08 -2.04 20.03
CA GLY A 211 -6.46 -0.86 20.81
C GLY A 211 -5.79 0.40 20.30
N HIS A 212 -4.47 0.38 20.17
CA HIS A 212 -3.72 1.53 19.70
C HIS A 212 -2.59 1.11 18.78
N VAL A 213 -2.47 1.79 17.65
CA VAL A 213 -1.28 1.73 16.79
C VAL A 213 -0.61 3.09 16.77
N SER A 214 0.64 3.13 17.22
CA SER A 214 1.47 4.32 17.28
C SER A 214 2.73 4.10 16.44
N ILE A 215 2.95 4.93 15.41
CA ILE A 215 4.17 4.90 14.61
C ILE A 215 4.76 6.29 14.60
N SER A 216 6.01 6.42 15.04
CA SER A 216 6.74 7.69 14.94
C SER A 216 8.07 7.47 14.26
N THR A 217 8.36 8.24 13.23
CA THR A 217 9.60 8.15 12.46
C THR A 217 10.25 9.53 12.35
N ASN A 218 11.58 9.54 12.31
CA ASN A 218 12.35 10.73 11.98
C ASN A 218 12.57 10.77 10.46
N LEU A 219 13.09 9.68 9.90
CA LEU A 219 13.65 9.63 8.54
C LEU A 219 12.91 8.69 7.59
N LEU A 220 11.94 7.91 8.07
CA LEU A 220 11.22 6.90 7.27
C LEU A 220 9.82 7.38 6.88
N ASP A 221 9.40 7.06 5.66
CA ASP A 221 8.02 7.25 5.23
C ASP A 221 7.11 6.28 5.98
N ILE A 222 5.88 6.71 6.32
CA ILE A 222 4.85 5.82 6.86
C ILE A 222 3.86 5.53 5.73
N GLU A 223 3.77 4.28 5.32
CA GLU A 223 3.02 3.87 4.13
C GLU A 223 2.02 2.76 4.44
N ILE A 224 0.75 2.99 4.12
CA ILE A 224 -0.28 1.95 4.02
C ILE A 224 -0.57 1.83 2.51
N PRO A 225 -0.03 0.81 1.82
CA PRO A 225 -0.20 0.67 0.37
C PRO A 225 -1.61 0.15 0.01
N GLU A 226 -1.92 0.05 -1.29
CA GLU A 226 -3.25 -0.38 -1.78
C GLU A 226 -3.65 -1.79 -1.30
N SER A 227 -2.67 -2.68 -1.20
CA SER A 227 -2.84 -4.01 -0.56
C SER A 227 -2.81 -3.94 0.97
N GLY A 228 -3.09 -2.77 1.55
CA GLY A 228 -2.75 -2.36 2.91
C GLY A 228 -3.40 -3.20 4.00
N ALA A 229 -3.02 -2.91 5.25
CA ALA A 229 -3.53 -3.63 6.40
C ALA A 229 -5.05 -3.48 6.55
N LYS A 230 -5.76 -4.61 6.54
CA LYS A 230 -7.13 -4.73 7.05
C LYS A 230 -7.07 -4.68 8.57
N LEU A 231 -7.01 -3.47 9.10
CA LEU A 231 -6.84 -3.17 10.51
C LEU A 231 -7.95 -2.23 10.99
N GLU A 232 -8.57 -2.59 12.12
CA GLU A 232 -9.47 -1.76 12.89
C GLU A 232 -8.80 -1.44 14.24
N THR A 233 -8.68 -0.17 14.60
CA THR A 233 -8.06 0.25 15.86
C THR A 233 -8.88 1.30 16.59
N GLU A 234 -8.85 1.32 17.92
CA GLU A 234 -9.49 2.41 18.67
C GLU A 234 -8.74 3.73 18.41
N LYS A 235 -7.41 3.70 18.48
CA LYS A 235 -6.55 4.86 18.23
C LYS A 235 -5.50 4.55 17.17
N LEU A 236 -5.26 5.51 16.30
CA LEU A 236 -4.16 5.52 15.34
C LEU A 236 -3.39 6.84 15.50
N SER A 237 -2.09 6.74 15.76
CA SER A 237 -1.21 7.90 15.90
C SER A 237 0.01 7.72 15.01
N LEU A 238 0.11 8.53 13.95
CA LEU A 238 1.22 8.47 13.00
C LEU A 238 1.95 9.80 13.02
N SER A 239 3.26 9.77 13.23
CA SER A 239 4.11 10.94 13.30
C SER A 239 5.34 10.77 12.43
N SER A 240 5.64 11.72 11.57
CA SER A 240 6.85 11.75 10.76
C SER A 240 7.49 13.13 10.78
N VAL A 241 8.81 13.19 10.95
CA VAL A 241 9.53 14.48 10.94
C VAL A 241 9.84 14.91 9.51
N TYR A 242 10.65 14.14 8.77
CA TYR A 242 11.16 14.55 7.46
C TYR A 242 10.43 13.93 6.27
N LYS A 243 9.62 12.89 6.51
CA LYS A 243 9.01 12.05 5.47
C LYS A 243 7.49 12.11 5.46
N SER A 244 6.87 11.52 4.45
CA SER A 244 5.41 11.59 4.28
C SER A 244 4.69 10.52 5.08
N ILE A 245 3.42 10.79 5.37
CA ILE A 245 2.46 9.78 5.82
C ILE A 245 1.49 9.55 4.68
N SER A 246 1.36 8.31 4.22
CA SER A 246 0.48 7.97 3.09
C SER A 246 -0.39 6.74 3.35
N ASN A 247 -1.65 6.82 2.91
CA ASN A 247 -2.56 5.68 2.87
C ASN A 247 -3.22 5.56 1.49
N ARG A 248 -2.68 4.67 0.65
CA ARG A 248 -3.22 4.40 -0.68
C ARG A 248 -4.21 3.25 -0.53
N PHE A 249 -5.49 3.50 -0.78
CA PHE A 249 -6.51 2.45 -0.81
C PHE A 249 -7.04 2.32 -2.25
N PRO A 250 -7.28 1.10 -2.79
CA PRO A 250 -7.86 0.94 -4.11
C PRO A 250 -9.27 1.55 -4.12
N VAL A 251 -9.48 2.56 -4.96
CA VAL A 251 -10.83 3.05 -5.24
C VAL A 251 -11.57 1.88 -5.90
N SER A 252 -12.53 1.27 -5.21
CA SER A 252 -13.29 0.17 -5.81
C SER A 252 -14.06 0.73 -7.00
N THR A 253 -13.72 0.26 -8.20
CA THR A 253 -14.40 0.66 -9.44
C THR A 253 -15.73 -0.09 -9.63
N HIS A 254 -16.06 -1.04 -8.74
CA HIS A 254 -17.12 -2.03 -8.95
C HIS A 254 -17.93 -2.36 -7.67
N GLY A 255 -18.48 -1.35 -6.99
CA GLY A 255 -19.56 -1.55 -5.99
C GLY A 255 -19.23 -2.37 -4.74
N ASN A 256 -18.01 -2.89 -4.59
CA ASN A 256 -17.57 -3.55 -3.36
C ASN A 256 -17.27 -2.50 -2.29
N GLU A 257 -17.77 -2.74 -1.07
CA GLU A 257 -17.45 -1.93 0.10
C GLU A 257 -15.94 -1.80 0.25
N VAL A 258 -15.51 -0.55 0.33
CA VAL A 258 -14.15 -0.17 0.69
C VAL A 258 -13.92 -0.71 2.11
N ASP A 259 -12.89 -1.55 2.31
CA ASP A 259 -12.45 -2.08 3.62
C ASP A 259 -11.17 -1.34 4.05
N PRO A 260 -11.21 -0.01 4.31
CA PRO A 260 -10.01 0.78 4.59
C PRO A 260 -9.42 0.41 5.95
N LEU A 261 -8.16 0.79 6.18
CA LEU A 261 -7.66 0.93 7.54
C LEU A 261 -8.60 1.88 8.29
N PHE A 262 -9.25 1.36 9.33
CA PHE A 262 -10.27 2.05 10.09
C PHE A 262 -9.77 2.34 11.50
N ALA A 263 -9.97 3.56 11.98
CA ALA A 263 -9.74 3.89 13.37
C ALA A 263 -10.81 4.82 13.95
N ASN A 264 -11.18 4.61 15.22
CA ASN A 264 -12.12 5.53 15.88
C ASN A 264 -11.49 6.91 16.03
N HIS A 265 -10.24 6.99 16.49
CA HIS A 265 -9.49 8.23 16.59
C HIS A 265 -8.23 8.19 15.74
N ILE A 266 -8.13 9.07 14.74
CA ILE A 266 -6.93 9.24 13.91
C ILE A 266 -6.23 10.54 14.28
N SER A 267 -4.92 10.48 14.53
CA SER A 267 -4.04 11.63 14.71
C SER A 267 -2.79 11.49 13.86
N LEU A 268 -2.62 12.40 12.91
CA LEU A 268 -1.52 12.42 11.96
C LEU A 268 -0.69 13.69 12.14
N TYR A 269 0.62 13.54 12.24
CA TYR A 269 1.54 14.66 12.36
C TYR A 269 2.69 14.49 11.35
N SER A 270 2.90 15.49 10.51
CA SER A 270 4.05 15.58 9.62
C SER A 270 4.70 16.95 9.80
N ARG A 271 6.00 16.99 10.14
CA ARG A 271 6.67 18.29 10.33
C ARG A 271 7.00 18.93 8.98
N PHE A 272 7.75 18.24 8.13
CA PHE A 272 8.32 18.82 6.90
C PHE A 272 7.70 18.33 5.60
N ASN A 273 6.73 17.41 5.66
CA ASN A 273 6.23 16.73 4.46
C ASN A 273 4.71 16.61 4.43
N TYR A 274 4.18 15.90 3.43
CA TYR A 274 2.75 15.79 3.19
C TYR A 274 2.09 14.65 3.97
N ILE A 275 0.80 14.85 4.26
CA ILE A 275 -0.11 13.79 4.71
C ILE A 275 -1.08 13.53 3.56
N ILE A 276 -1.04 12.33 2.99
CA ILE A 276 -1.82 12.00 1.79
C ILE A 276 -2.61 10.70 1.91
N GLY A 277 -3.77 10.64 1.26
CA GLY A 277 -4.48 9.40 1.01
C GLY A 277 -5.83 9.22 1.69
N ASN A 278 -6.29 7.98 1.77
CA ASN A 278 -7.64 7.60 2.10
C ASN A 278 -7.72 7.08 3.54
N TRP A 279 -8.59 7.62 4.39
CA TRP A 279 -8.65 7.26 5.81
C TRP A 279 -10.05 6.89 6.25
N GLY A 280 -10.18 5.70 6.86
CA GLY A 280 -11.41 5.24 7.51
C GLY A 280 -11.49 5.76 8.95
N TYR A 281 -12.49 6.56 9.31
CA TYR A 281 -12.57 7.19 10.63
C TYR A 281 -13.93 7.03 11.33
N GLY A 282 -13.90 6.93 12.67
CA GLY A 282 -15.09 6.73 13.50
C GLY A 282 -15.57 7.99 14.22
N LEU A 283 -14.77 8.48 15.17
CA LEU A 283 -15.12 9.53 16.14
C LEU A 283 -14.33 10.83 15.95
N SER A 284 -13.06 10.76 15.54
CA SER A 284 -12.28 11.96 15.30
C SER A 284 -11.15 11.75 14.29
N TYR A 285 -10.85 12.79 13.54
CA TYR A 285 -9.72 12.86 12.63
C TYR A 285 -8.94 14.16 12.86
N SER A 286 -7.66 14.06 13.17
CA SER A 286 -6.75 15.20 13.19
C SER A 286 -5.54 14.98 12.28
N ALA A 287 -5.18 16.03 11.54
CA ALA A 287 -3.99 16.04 10.70
C ALA A 287 -3.26 17.38 10.78
N THR A 288 -1.98 17.36 11.13
CA THR A 288 -1.13 18.55 11.19
C THR A 288 0.08 18.38 10.30
N ALA A 289 0.20 19.22 9.27
CA ALA A 289 1.36 19.30 8.39
C ALA A 289 2.07 20.66 8.56
N SER A 290 3.03 20.75 9.49
CA SER A 290 3.59 22.02 9.98
C SER A 290 4.32 22.86 8.91
N GLU A 291 4.98 22.21 7.96
CA GLU A 291 5.65 22.82 6.79
C GLU A 291 5.22 22.12 5.49
N GLY A 292 4.14 21.35 5.51
CA GLY A 292 3.64 20.55 4.39
C GLY A 292 2.20 20.89 3.99
N GLY A 293 1.59 20.02 3.19
CA GLY A 293 0.19 20.05 2.81
C GLY A 293 -0.55 18.76 3.21
N VAL A 294 -1.87 18.80 3.10
CA VAL A 294 -2.75 17.67 3.38
C VAL A 294 -3.64 17.40 2.16
N ASP A 295 -3.64 16.18 1.64
CA ASP A 295 -4.51 15.73 0.54
C ASP A 295 -5.17 14.41 0.90
N ILE A 296 -6.43 14.45 1.33
CA ILE A 296 -7.07 13.30 1.93
C ILE A 296 -8.48 13.03 1.43
N ARG A 297 -8.86 11.77 1.46
CA ARG A 297 -10.25 11.33 1.37
C ARG A 297 -10.66 10.67 2.67
N LEU A 298 -11.73 11.14 3.29
CA LEU A 298 -12.19 10.65 4.59
C LEU A 298 -13.44 9.79 4.43
N TYR A 299 -13.32 8.51 4.77
CA TYR A 299 -14.41 7.55 4.74
C TYR A 299 -14.90 7.32 6.18
N PRO A 300 -16.09 7.80 6.54
CA PRO A 300 -16.67 7.52 7.84
C PRO A 300 -17.09 6.05 7.93
N LYS A 301 -17.00 5.44 9.12
CA LYS A 301 -17.40 4.02 9.36
C LYS A 301 -18.79 3.69 8.82
N LEU A 302 -19.71 4.63 8.99
CA LEU A 302 -21.10 4.51 8.58
C LEU A 302 -21.33 5.53 7.48
N ILE A 303 -21.37 5.05 6.23
CA ILE A 303 -21.42 5.89 5.03
C ILE A 303 -22.79 6.56 4.86
N SER A 304 -23.86 5.99 5.39
CA SER A 304 -25.21 6.54 5.25
C SER A 304 -26.21 5.62 5.95
N TRP A 305 -26.87 6.15 6.99
CA TRP A 305 -27.89 5.53 7.86
C TRP A 305 -27.34 4.93 9.17
N GLY A 306 -27.87 5.44 10.29
CA GLY A 306 -27.50 5.03 11.64
C GLY A 306 -27.55 6.18 12.64
N LYS A 307 -27.62 5.85 13.94
CA LYS A 307 -27.64 6.84 15.03
C LYS A 307 -26.41 7.76 14.98
N TYR A 308 -26.61 8.99 15.49
CA TYR A 308 -25.60 10.02 15.73
C TYR A 308 -24.18 9.46 15.92
N THR A 309 -23.26 9.88 15.06
CA THR A 309 -21.82 9.65 15.26
C THR A 309 -21.14 11.02 15.26
N PRO A 310 -20.68 11.52 16.44
CA PRO A 310 -19.87 12.72 16.48
C PRO A 310 -18.57 12.42 15.74
N ALA A 311 -18.16 13.34 14.86
CA ALA A 311 -16.97 13.18 14.07
C ALA A 311 -16.26 14.53 13.98
N ASP A 312 -15.30 14.77 14.89
CA ASP A 312 -14.53 16.01 14.87
C ASP A 312 -13.39 15.91 13.85
N ILE A 313 -13.33 16.87 12.93
CA ILE A 313 -12.30 16.95 11.90
C ILE A 313 -11.49 18.22 12.15
N ASN A 314 -10.20 18.06 12.47
CA ASN A 314 -9.29 19.19 12.67
C ASN A 314 -8.05 19.07 11.79
N ILE A 315 -7.85 20.01 10.87
CA ILE A 315 -6.71 19.97 9.94
C ILE A 315 -5.96 21.29 9.97
N VAL A 316 -4.65 21.21 10.16
CA VAL A 316 -3.75 22.37 10.11
C VAL A 316 -2.63 22.08 9.11
N ALA A 317 -2.45 22.95 8.13
CA ALA A 317 -1.40 22.79 7.13
C ALA A 317 -0.68 24.12 6.84
N LYS A 318 0.62 24.05 6.58
CA LYS A 318 1.36 25.22 6.09
C LYS A 318 0.88 25.64 4.72
N TYR A 319 0.79 24.67 3.80
CA TYR A 319 0.40 24.90 2.41
C TYR A 319 -1.06 24.51 2.21
N HIS A 320 -1.38 23.74 1.19
CA HIS A 320 -2.76 23.45 0.83
C HIS A 320 -3.42 22.41 1.74
N ILE A 321 -4.74 22.48 1.82
CA ILE A 321 -5.60 21.42 2.35
C ILE A 321 -6.56 21.02 1.24
N PHE A 322 -6.51 19.76 0.84
CA PHE A 322 -7.49 19.12 -0.01
C PHE A 322 -8.16 18.01 0.80
N ILE A 323 -9.48 18.06 0.90
CA ILE A 323 -10.27 17.06 1.62
C ILE A 323 -11.52 16.70 0.83
N LEU A 324 -11.75 15.40 0.67
CA LEU A 324 -13.00 14.87 0.15
C LEU A 324 -13.62 13.92 1.15
N THR A 325 -14.80 14.26 1.64
CA THR A 325 -15.69 13.32 2.31
C THR A 325 -16.72 12.88 1.27
N PRO A 326 -16.79 11.59 0.88
CA PRO A 326 -17.79 11.13 -0.07
C PRO A 326 -19.19 11.17 0.57
N TRP A 327 -20.19 11.56 -0.23
CA TRP A 327 -21.62 11.50 0.12
C TRP A 327 -22.49 11.24 -1.11
N PHE A 328 -23.72 10.84 -0.85
CA PHE A 328 -24.79 10.70 -1.84
C PHE A 328 -25.76 11.86 -1.67
N LYS A 329 -26.06 12.60 -2.75
CA LYS A 329 -26.91 13.81 -2.70
C LYS A 329 -28.37 13.51 -2.38
N ASP A 330 -28.80 12.30 -2.69
CA ASP A 330 -30.11 11.71 -2.46
C ASP A 330 -30.28 11.11 -1.06
N GLN A 331 -29.27 11.22 -0.18
CA GLN A 331 -29.31 10.65 1.16
C GLN A 331 -29.14 11.71 2.25
N LEU A 332 -29.99 11.64 3.28
CA LEU A 332 -29.89 12.48 4.47
C LEU A 332 -28.66 12.10 5.29
N SER A 333 -27.84 13.09 5.64
CA SER A 333 -26.73 12.90 6.57
C SER A 333 -27.16 13.22 8.01
N LEU A 334 -27.05 12.21 8.89
CA LEU A 334 -27.25 12.33 10.33
C LEU A 334 -25.94 12.66 11.09
N ARG A 335 -24.89 13.12 10.40
CA ARG A 335 -23.59 13.40 11.02
C ARG A 335 -23.54 14.83 11.58
N ASN A 336 -23.44 14.94 12.90
CA ASN A 336 -23.13 16.20 13.55
C ASN A 336 -21.62 16.31 13.79
N THR A 337 -20.89 16.76 12.77
CA THR A 337 -19.44 16.95 12.81
C THR A 337 -19.07 18.40 13.10
N SER A 338 -18.05 18.60 13.94
CA SER A 338 -17.34 19.88 14.03
C SER A 338 -16.14 19.84 13.10
N ILE A 339 -16.02 20.81 12.19
CA ILE A 339 -14.94 20.87 11.22
C ILE A 339 -14.15 22.15 11.43
N SER A 340 -12.83 22.01 11.61
CA SER A 340 -11.89 23.12 11.70
C SER A 340 -10.73 22.88 10.75
N MET A 341 -10.50 23.83 9.84
CA MET A 341 -9.40 23.77 8.89
C MET A 341 -8.64 25.09 8.83
N LEU A 342 -7.33 25.03 9.00
CA LEU A 342 -6.44 26.18 8.92
C LEU A 342 -5.31 25.92 7.92
N SER A 343 -5.28 26.71 6.86
CA SER A 343 -4.15 26.81 5.95
C SER A 343 -3.45 28.16 6.13
N TYR A 344 -2.12 28.13 6.33
CA TYR A 344 -1.34 29.36 6.49
C TYR A 344 -0.99 30.03 5.17
N LYS A 345 -0.53 29.25 4.17
CA LYS A 345 0.05 29.74 2.91
C LYS A 345 -0.61 29.16 1.65
N GLY A 346 -1.64 28.33 1.79
CA GLY A 346 -2.23 27.60 0.67
C GLY A 346 -3.74 27.73 0.62
N ASN A 347 -4.30 27.09 -0.39
CA ASN A 347 -5.74 27.06 -0.59
C ASN A 347 -6.38 25.93 0.23
N ILE A 348 -7.66 26.10 0.55
CA ILE A 348 -8.52 25.02 1.04
C ILE A 348 -9.47 24.63 -0.08
N ASN A 349 -9.39 23.37 -0.50
CA ASN A 349 -10.29 22.71 -1.45
C ASN A 349 -11.03 21.60 -0.71
N ALA A 350 -12.32 21.80 -0.44
CA ALA A 350 -13.04 20.93 0.49
C ALA A 350 -14.40 20.47 -0.05
N GLN A 351 -14.61 19.16 -0.10
CA GLN A 351 -15.92 18.54 -0.25
C GLN A 351 -16.31 17.96 1.12
N LEU A 352 -17.22 18.63 1.84
CA LEU A 352 -17.57 18.28 3.23
C LEU A 352 -19.05 17.96 3.47
N VAL A 353 -19.32 17.02 4.37
CA VAL A 353 -20.63 16.91 5.01
C VAL A 353 -20.58 17.77 6.27
N THR A 354 -21.25 18.92 6.26
CA THR A 354 -21.18 19.87 7.38
C THR A 354 -22.15 19.48 8.49
N GLY A 355 -21.68 19.55 9.75
CA GLY A 355 -22.48 19.33 10.95
C GLY A 355 -22.89 20.65 11.62
N SER A 356 -22.77 20.72 12.95
CA SER A 356 -23.12 21.90 13.74
C SER A 356 -22.22 23.11 13.49
N PHE A 357 -20.93 22.90 13.24
CA PHE A 357 -19.95 23.97 13.06
C PHE A 357 -18.90 23.62 12.03
N THR A 358 -18.69 24.51 11.07
CA THR A 358 -17.62 24.41 10.07
C THR A 358 -16.85 25.72 10.02
N ASN A 359 -15.54 25.65 10.27
CA ASN A 359 -14.61 26.78 10.20
C ASN A 359 -13.50 26.49 9.20
N LEU A 360 -13.44 27.30 8.13
CA LEU A 360 -12.39 27.22 7.12
C LEU A 360 -11.60 28.54 7.11
N THR A 361 -10.32 28.47 7.40
CA THR A 361 -9.43 29.64 7.44
C THR A 361 -8.23 29.44 6.51
N ALA A 362 -8.13 30.24 5.45
CA ALA A 362 -6.98 30.31 4.56
C ALA A 362 -6.32 31.69 4.67
N LEU A 363 -5.22 31.80 5.41
CA LEU A 363 -4.61 33.10 5.73
C LEU A 363 -3.96 33.78 4.52
N GLU A 364 -3.42 33.02 3.58
CA GLU A 364 -2.80 33.55 2.35
C GLU A 364 -3.25 32.76 1.10
N GLY A 365 -4.40 32.10 1.15
CA GLY A 365 -4.94 31.35 0.01
C GLY A 365 -6.43 31.56 -0.16
N ASN A 366 -7.00 30.86 -1.13
CA ASN A 366 -8.43 30.84 -1.42
C ASN A 366 -9.14 29.69 -0.71
N ILE A 367 -10.46 29.82 -0.59
CA ILE A 367 -11.33 28.74 -0.15
C ILE A 367 -12.28 28.38 -1.28
N TRP A 368 -12.32 27.10 -1.66
CA TRP A 368 -13.36 26.53 -2.50
C TRP A 368 -13.94 25.33 -1.78
N SER A 369 -15.23 25.42 -1.43
CA SER A 369 -15.89 24.31 -0.75
C SER A 369 -17.27 24.02 -1.32
N ASN A 370 -17.52 22.73 -1.52
CA ASN A 370 -18.87 22.19 -1.70
C ASN A 370 -19.28 21.49 -0.40
N MET A 371 -20.48 21.73 0.08
CA MET A 371 -20.96 21.22 1.36
C MET A 371 -22.33 20.57 1.23
N LEU A 372 -22.48 19.36 1.77
CA LEU A 372 -23.79 18.76 2.06
C LEU A 372 -24.18 19.11 3.51
N PRO A 373 -25.25 19.88 3.74
CA PRO A 373 -25.70 20.20 5.09
C PRO A 373 -26.19 18.97 5.85
N TYR A 374 -25.99 18.98 7.18
CA TYR A 374 -26.65 18.06 8.10
C TYR A 374 -28.17 18.23 8.03
N TRP A 375 -28.88 17.14 7.77
CA TRP A 375 -30.34 17.07 7.79
C TRP A 375 -30.74 15.89 8.66
N GLY A 376 -30.99 16.17 9.93
CA GLY A 376 -31.43 15.16 10.88
C GLY A 376 -32.13 15.79 12.07
N ILE A 377 -33.27 15.21 12.44
CA ILE A 377 -33.83 15.38 13.78
C ILE A 377 -32.80 14.73 14.72
N ILE A 378 -32.34 15.44 15.77
CA ILE A 378 -31.50 14.79 16.80
C ILE A 378 -32.29 13.58 17.32
N ALA A 379 -31.61 12.48 17.65
CA ALA A 379 -32.24 11.22 18.09
C ALA A 379 -33.30 11.37 19.21
N ASP A 380 -33.36 12.53 19.88
CA ASP A 380 -34.29 12.89 20.94
C ASP A 380 -35.49 13.78 20.47
N GLY A 381 -35.72 13.93 19.17
CA GLY A 381 -36.86 14.69 18.63
C GLY A 381 -36.69 16.22 18.68
N ILE A 382 -35.57 16.72 19.20
CA ILE A 382 -35.28 18.15 19.35
C ILE A 382 -34.51 18.62 18.11
N SER A 383 -35.02 19.63 17.40
CA SER A 383 -34.25 20.35 16.38
C SER A 383 -32.97 20.89 17.04
N PRO A 384 -31.77 20.77 16.43
CA PRO A 384 -30.56 21.34 17.00
C PRO A 384 -30.82 22.79 17.40
N THR A 385 -30.56 23.11 18.67
CA THR A 385 -30.76 24.45 19.25
C THR A 385 -29.91 25.51 18.58
N ASN A 386 -28.89 25.08 17.83
CA ASN A 386 -28.07 25.93 16.97
C ASN A 386 -28.26 25.52 15.51
N THR A 387 -28.67 26.47 14.68
CA THR A 387 -28.53 26.36 13.23
C THR A 387 -27.07 26.05 12.87
N PRO A 388 -26.80 25.17 11.90
CA PRO A 388 -25.44 24.95 11.40
C PRO A 388 -24.75 26.28 11.10
N LYS A 389 -23.55 26.50 11.66
CA LYS A 389 -22.77 27.72 11.44
C LYS A 389 -21.57 27.42 10.56
N ILE A 390 -21.44 28.18 9.47
CA ILE A 390 -20.31 28.11 8.55
C ILE A 390 -19.57 29.44 8.64
N ASN A 391 -18.34 29.39 9.15
CA ASN A 391 -17.44 30.53 9.21
C ASN A 391 -16.30 30.30 8.22
N THR A 392 -16.05 31.31 7.39
CA THR A 392 -14.91 31.27 6.46
C THR A 392 -14.12 32.55 6.52
N TYR A 393 -12.80 32.42 6.52
CA TYR A 393 -11.87 33.53 6.34
C TYR A 393 -10.87 33.17 5.25
N SER A 394 -10.77 34.02 4.24
CA SER A 394 -9.80 33.94 3.15
C SER A 394 -9.24 35.32 2.91
N LYS A 395 -7.93 35.45 2.74
CA LYS A 395 -7.31 36.72 2.33
C LYS A 395 -7.69 37.09 0.89
N PHE A 396 -7.96 36.09 0.07
CA PHE A 396 -8.35 36.25 -1.33
C PHE A 396 -9.83 35.90 -1.51
N ASN A 397 -10.17 34.95 -2.37
CA ASN A 397 -11.55 34.59 -2.65
C ASN A 397 -12.02 33.43 -1.76
N SER A 398 -13.32 33.44 -1.43
CA SER A 398 -14.05 32.33 -0.82
C SER A 398 -15.26 32.00 -1.67
N THR A 399 -15.33 30.77 -2.17
CA THR A 399 -16.50 30.23 -2.88
C THR A 399 -17.06 29.07 -2.08
N LEU A 400 -18.33 29.20 -1.68
CA LEU A 400 -19.07 28.17 -0.97
C LEU A 400 -20.29 27.77 -1.79
N SER A 401 -20.43 26.47 -2.04
CA SER A 401 -21.62 25.87 -2.60
C SER A 401 -22.24 24.95 -1.56
N ILE A 402 -23.56 25.09 -1.34
CA ILE A 402 -24.32 24.25 -0.42
C ILE A 402 -25.28 23.44 -1.26
N ASP A 403 -25.05 22.13 -1.34
CA ASP A 403 -25.93 21.19 -2.01
C ASP A 403 -27.26 21.07 -1.23
N ARG A 404 -28.40 21.11 -1.91
CA ARG A 404 -29.70 20.77 -1.29
C ARG A 404 -29.84 19.24 -1.30
N PRO A 405 -30.22 18.59 -0.19
CA PRO A 405 -30.64 17.20 -0.25
C PRO A 405 -31.92 17.09 -1.06
N VAL A 406 -32.08 15.99 -1.77
CA VAL A 406 -33.32 15.68 -2.50
C VAL A 406 -34.43 15.47 -1.48
N ASP A 407 -35.58 16.13 -1.67
CA ASP A 407 -36.77 15.91 -0.85
C ASP A 407 -37.14 14.42 -0.88
N VAL A 408 -37.07 13.76 0.27
CA VAL A 408 -37.55 12.38 0.43
C VAL A 408 -39.06 12.47 0.53
N VAL A 409 -39.77 12.16 -0.56
CA VAL A 409 -41.24 12.09 -0.64
C VAL A 409 -41.76 10.90 0.16
#